data_AF-A0A850BIP5-F1
#
_entry.id   AF-A0A850BIP5-F1
#
_cell.length_a   1.000
_cell.length_b   1.000
_cell.length_c   1.000
_cell.angle_alpha   90.00
_cell.angle_beta   90.00
_cell.angle_gamma   90.00
#
_symmetry.space_group_name_H-M   'P 1'
#
loop_
_entity.id
_entity.type
_entity.pdbx_description
1 polymer ?
#
loop_
_entity_poly.entity_id
_entity_poly.type
_entity_poly.pdbx_seq_one_letter_code
_entity_poly.pdbx_strand_id
1 'polypeptide(L)' 'MAASIVLKVRLGPLVSLDIHGNSCKEIMAALEGYKELNHHINEMCSDLADRVYPEGLVDVVKEAGSAANEGAPGEVEG' A
#
# COMPACT_ATOMS: atom_id res chain seq x y z
N MET A 1 -24.20 -28.48 -8.24
CA MET A 1 -23.38 -27.42 -8.86
C MET A 1 -22.54 -26.80 -7.76
N ALA A 2 -21.21 -26.73 -7.92
CA ALA A 2 -20.35 -26.03 -6.98
C ALA A 2 -20.40 -24.53 -7.31
N ALA A 3 -20.69 -23.68 -6.32
CA ALA A 3 -20.64 -22.24 -6.50
C ALA A 3 -19.17 -21.80 -6.47
N SER A 4 -18.73 -21.05 -7.47
CA SER A 4 -17.39 -20.44 -7.50
C SER A 4 -17.50 -18.99 -7.04
N ILE A 5 -16.61 -18.60 -6.14
CA ILE A 5 -16.47 -17.25 -5.60
C ILE A 5 -15.12 -16.71 -6.08
N VAL A 6 -15.13 -15.51 -6.65
CA VAL A 6 -13.93 -14.78 -7.05
C VAL A 6 -13.94 -13.43 -6.34
N LEU A 7 -12.92 -13.19 -5.52
CA LEU A 7 -12.73 -11.94 -4.78
C LEU A 7 -11.50 -11.22 -5.31
N LYS A 8 -11.73 -10.04 -5.91
CA LYS A 8 -10.68 -9.14 -6.39
C LYS A 8 -10.51 -7.98 -5.43
N VAL A 9 -9.32 -7.83 -4.86
CA VAL A 9 -8.99 -6.74 -3.92
C VAL A 9 -7.82 -5.94 -4.47
N ARG A 10 -7.96 -4.63 -4.56
CA ARG A 10 -6.88 -3.73 -4.96
C ARG A 10 -6.42 -2.96 -3.72
N LEU A 11 -5.22 -3.30 -3.23
CA LEU A 11 -4.67 -2.72 -2.00
C LEU A 11 -3.87 -1.44 -2.26
N GLY A 12 -3.43 -1.23 -3.50
CA GLY A 12 -2.70 -0.03 -3.91
C GLY A 12 -2.45 -0.03 -5.42
N PRO A 13 -1.69 0.96 -5.93
CA PRO A 13 -1.39 1.07 -7.36
C PRO A 13 -0.54 -0.11 -7.88
N LEU A 14 0.25 -0.74 -7.01
CA LEU A 14 1.18 -1.82 -7.37
C LEU A 14 0.72 -3.21 -6.91
N VAL A 15 -0.35 -3.31 -6.10
CA VAL A 15 -0.77 -4.57 -5.48
C VAL A 15 -2.25 -4.83 -5.70
N SER A 16 -2.54 -5.96 -6.36
CA SER A 16 -3.88 -6.51 -6.53
C SER A 16 -3.88 -8.00 -6.19
N LEU A 17 -4.90 -8.45 -5.48
CA LEU A 17 -5.13 -9.83 -5.11
C LEU A 17 -6.35 -10.35 -5.86
N ASP A 18 -6.24 -11.54 -6.43
CA ASP A 18 -7.36 -12.28 -7.03
C ASP A 18 -7.47 -13.63 -6.32
N ILE A 19 -8.56 -13.82 -5.57
CA ILE A 19 -8.74 -14.96 -4.67
C ILE A 19 -9.92 -15.77 -5.18
N HIS A 20 -9.66 -17.04 -5.49
CA HIS A 20 -10.64 -17.97 -6.01
C HIS A 20 -10.94 -19.02 -4.93
N GLY A 21 -12.21 -19.34 -4.74
CA GLY A 21 -12.63 -20.37 -3.79
C GLY A 21 -14.04 -20.84 -4.06
N ASN A 22 -14.37 -22.02 -3.56
CA ASN A 22 -15.72 -22.60 -3.72
C ASN A 22 -16.61 -22.36 -2.49
N SER A 23 -16.07 -21.70 -1.47
CA SER A 23 -16.78 -21.37 -0.24
C SER A 23 -16.23 -20.09 0.39
N CYS A 24 -17.06 -19.36 1.14
CA CYS A 24 -16.59 -18.20 1.89
C CYS A 24 -15.51 -18.56 2.91
N LYS A 25 -15.50 -19.80 3.42
CA LYS A 25 -14.50 -20.28 4.37
C LYS A 25 -13.10 -20.36 3.74
N GLU A 26 -13.02 -20.83 2.50
CA GLU A 26 -11.75 -20.85 1.73
C GLU A 26 -11.24 -19.43 1.48
N ILE A 27 -12.13 -18.52 1.04
CA ILE A 27 -11.75 -17.11 0.82
C ILE A 27 -11.22 -16.48 2.10
N MET A 28 -11.86 -16.73 3.24
CA MET A 28 -11.48 -16.19 4.54
C MET A 28 -10.12 -16.72 5.02
N ALA A 29 -9.87 -18.02 4.86
CA ALA A 29 -8.57 -18.62 5.19
C ALA A 29 -7.43 -18.05 4.33
N ALA A 30 -7.68 -17.85 3.03
CA ALA A 30 -6.71 -17.21 2.14
C ALA A 30 -6.40 -15.76 2.58
N LEU A 31 -7.42 -14.99 2.96
CA LEU A 31 -7.26 -13.62 3.43
C LEU A 31 -6.43 -13.52 4.73
N GLU A 32 -6.59 -14.46 5.67
CA GLU A 32 -5.78 -14.46 6.89
C GLU A 32 -4.29 -14.72 6.57
N GLY A 33 -4.00 -15.62 5.62
CA GLY A 33 -2.63 -15.84 5.14
C GLY A 33 -2.02 -14.60 4.48
N TYR A 34 -2.82 -13.81 3.74
CA TYR A 34 -2.35 -12.54 3.18
C TYR A 34 -2.04 -11.48 4.23
N LYS A 35 -2.79 -11.46 5.34
CA LYS A 35 -2.51 -10.54 6.45
C LYS A 35 -1.16 -10.84 7.12
N GLU A 36 -0.86 -12.12 7.32
CA GLU A 36 0.43 -12.55 7.86
C GLU A 36 1.58 -12.26 6.89
N LEU A 37 1.38 -12.48 5.59
CA LEU A 37 2.35 -12.09 4.56
C LEU A 37 2.62 -10.58 4.57
N ASN A 38 1.56 -9.77 4.67
CA ASN A 38 1.70 -8.32 4.66
C ASN A 38 2.47 -7.81 5.88
N HIS A 39 2.28 -8.44 7.04
CA HIS A 39 3.06 -8.14 8.25
C HIS A 39 4.55 -8.42 8.05
N HIS A 40 4.90 -9.61 7.55
CA HIS A 40 6.30 -9.98 7.27
C HIS A 40 6.96 -9.09 6.22
N ILE A 41 6.24 -8.72 5.16
CA ILE A 41 6.75 -7.79 4.15
C ILE A 41 7.06 -6.43 4.79
N ASN A 42 6.16 -5.92 5.63
CA ASN A 42 6.36 -4.64 6.29
C ASN A 42 7.56 -4.64 7.24
N GLU A 43 7.74 -5.70 8.02
CA GLU A 43 8.92 -5.87 8.88
C GLU A 43 10.21 -5.94 8.07
N MET A 44 10.24 -6.74 7.01
CA MET A 44 11.41 -6.87 6.14
C MET A 44 11.77 -5.56 5.44
N CYS A 45 10.77 -4.81 4.97
CA CYS A 45 10.97 -3.51 4.37
C CYS A 45 11.45 -2.46 5.40
N SER A 46 10.96 -2.53 6.64
CA SER A 46 11.45 -1.67 7.73
C SER A 46 12.90 -1.97 8.07
N ASP A 47 13.24 -3.25 8.27
CA ASP A 47 14.61 -3.69 8.54
C ASP A 47 15.57 -3.29 7.42
N LEU A 48 15.11 -3.41 6.17
CA LEU A 48 15.89 -2.96 5.01
C LEU A 48 16.06 -1.44 5.02
N ALA A 49 14.98 -0.69 5.28
CA ALA A 49 15.04 0.76 5.35
C ALA A 49 16.01 1.24 6.45
N ASP A 50 15.98 0.63 7.63
CA ASP A 50 16.88 0.96 8.74
C ASP A 50 18.35 0.67 8.41
N ARG A 51 18.61 -0.36 7.61
CA ARG A 51 19.98 -0.70 7.17
C ARG A 51 20.47 0.19 6.03
N VAL A 52 19.59 0.57 5.11
CA VAL A 52 19.94 1.39 3.94
C VAL A 52 19.99 2.87 4.29
N TYR A 53 19.17 3.32 5.24
CA TYR A 53 19.08 4.70 5.72
C TYR A 53 19.29 4.77 7.24
N PRO A 54 20.49 4.43 7.73
CA PRO A 54 20.77 4.31 9.17
C PRO A 54 20.67 5.63 9.94
N GLU A 55 20.81 6.77 9.27
CA GLU A 55 20.67 8.11 9.86
C GLU A 55 19.20 8.57 9.99
N GLY A 56 18.25 7.71 9.58
CA GLY A 56 16.83 8.00 9.49
C GLY A 56 16.47 8.76 8.21
N LEU A 57 15.34 8.39 7.61
CA LEU A 57 14.74 9.06 6.45
C LEU A 57 14.15 10.45 6.82
N VAL A 58 14.74 11.16 7.79
CA VAL A 58 14.18 12.38 8.39
C VAL A 58 14.21 13.58 7.46
N ASP A 59 15.05 13.58 6.43
CA ASP A 59 15.17 14.71 5.49
C ASP A 59 14.52 14.47 4.11
N VAL A 60 14.26 13.23 3.70
CA VAL A 60 13.73 12.96 2.34
C VAL A 60 12.22 13.19 2.24
N VAL A 61 11.47 13.00 3.34
CA VAL A 61 10.00 13.16 3.33
C VAL A 61 9.58 14.63 3.51
N LYS A 62 10.45 15.49 4.08
CA LYS A 62 10.17 16.92 4.24
C LYS A 62 10.06 17.66 2.90
N GLU A 63 10.85 17.27 1.90
CA GLU A 63 10.81 17.86 0.56
C GLU A 63 9.60 17.38 -0.25
N ALA A 64 9.15 16.13 -0.07
CA ALA A 64 7.99 15.60 -0.79
C ALA A 64 6.65 16.19 -0.31
N GLY A 65 6.57 16.64 0.95
CA GLY A 65 5.39 17.29 1.52
C GLY A 65 5.33 18.81 1.34
N SER A 66 6.44 19.46 0.96
CA SER A 66 6.52 20.92 0.83
C SER A 66 6.42 21.43 -0.62
N ALA A 67 6.14 20.56 -1.59
CA ALA A 67 5.83 20.95 -2.97
C ALA A 67 4.31 21.14 -3.23
N ALA A 68 3.46 20.95 -2.22
CA ALA A 68 2.04 21.28 -2.30
C ALA A 68 1.82 22.70 -1.76
N ASN A 69 1.79 23.66 -2.68
CA ASN A 69 1.36 25.05 -2.55
C ASN A 69 2.45 26.13 -2.38
N GLU A 70 3.36 26.22 -3.36
CA GLU A 70 3.86 27.53 -3.78
C GLU A 70 3.64 27.69 -5.30
N GLY A 71 2.65 28.49 -5.67
CA GLY A 71 2.59 29.18 -6.96
C GLY A 71 1.28 29.12 -7.73
N ALA A 72 0.53 30.23 -7.73
CA ALA A 72 0.06 30.83 -8.98
C ALA A 72 -0.15 32.35 -8.81
N PRO A 73 0.43 33.19 -9.70
CA PRO A 73 0.37 34.65 -9.66
C PRO A 73 -0.81 35.20 -10.47
N GLY A 74 -1.32 36.36 -10.05
CA GLY A 74 -1.97 37.35 -10.92
C GLY A 74 -3.46 37.14 -11.25
N GLU A 75 -4.31 37.94 -10.61
CA GLU A 75 -5.50 38.49 -11.28
C GLU A 75 -5.44 40.03 -11.19
N VAL A 76 -5.60 40.62 -12.37
CA VAL A 76 -5.50 42.04 -12.72
C VAL A 76 -6.77 42.82 -12.34
N GLU A 77 -6.58 44.13 -12.15
CA GLU A 77 -7.52 45.25 -11.98
C GLU A 77 -9.04 45.05 -12.15
N GLY A 78 -9.76 45.74 -11.26
CA GLY A 78 -11.14 46.23 -11.42
C GLY A 78 -11.46 47.28 -10.36
#